data_AF-A0A395J219-F1
#
_entry.id   AF-A0A395J219-F1
#
_cell.length_a   1.000
_cell.length_b   1.000
_cell.length_c   1.000
_cell.angle_alpha   90.00
_cell.angle_beta   90.00
_cell.angle_gamma   90.00
#
_symmetry.space_group_name_H-M   'P 1'
#
loop_
_entity.id
_entity.type
_entity.pdbx_description
1 polymer ?
#
loop_
_entity_poly.entity_id
_entity_poly.type
_entity_poly.pdbx_seq_one_letter_code
_entity_poly.pdbx_strand_id
1 'polypeptide(L)'
;MSEEFVDDGTGKVKGINTIRVEWTKSSTGGWDMKKIEGSQQFFPADLVLLSMGFLGPEDRVLGDNIEKDGRKNVKTAPGKYSTNVEGIFAAGDCRRGQSLIVWGINEGRQCARECDRFLEGSTSLPVTGGIVKSNASEILARGHQREILGRAERAPIEVIAAAT
;
A
#
# COMPACT_ATOMS: atom_id res chain seq x y z
N MET A 1 -2.60 10.02 25.54
CA MET A 1 -1.46 10.40 24.68
C MET A 1 -0.19 10.30 25.51
N SER A 2 0.87 9.72 24.96
CA SER A 2 2.20 9.68 25.58
C SER A 2 2.89 11.04 25.48
N GLU A 3 3.44 11.52 26.58
CA GLU A 3 4.15 12.81 26.65
C GLU A 3 5.67 12.60 26.74
N GLU A 4 6.13 11.64 27.53
CA GLU A 4 7.56 11.43 27.79
C GLU A 4 7.86 9.98 28.21
N PHE A 5 8.97 9.42 27.73
CA PHE A 5 9.57 8.19 28.26
C PHE A 5 10.58 8.57 29.35
N VAL A 6 10.38 8.06 30.55
CA VAL A 6 11.17 8.45 31.73
C VAL A 6 12.35 7.51 31.90
N ASP A 7 13.56 8.05 32.00
CA ASP A 7 14.78 7.30 32.31
C ASP A 7 14.86 6.95 33.81
N ASP A 8 15.40 5.77 34.13
CA ASP A 8 15.65 5.30 35.48
C ASP A 8 16.96 5.85 36.09
N GLY A 9 17.73 6.60 35.30
CA GLY A 9 19.03 7.17 35.65
C GLY A 9 20.21 6.25 35.33
N THR A 10 19.94 5.06 34.78
CA THR A 10 20.94 4.09 34.31
C THR A 10 20.89 3.88 32.80
N GLY A 11 20.07 4.65 32.09
CA GLY A 11 19.83 4.52 30.65
C GLY A 11 18.73 3.52 30.28
N LYS A 12 17.88 3.12 31.24
CA LYS A 12 16.73 2.24 31.00
C LYS A 12 15.43 2.98 31.24
N VAL A 13 14.36 2.55 30.57
CA VAL A 13 13.04 3.16 30.78
C VAL A 13 12.49 2.71 32.14
N LYS A 14 11.98 3.69 32.91
CA LYS A 14 11.28 3.50 34.18
C LYS A 14 9.76 3.54 34.01
N GLY A 15 9.30 4.17 32.94
CA GLY A 15 7.89 4.31 32.66
C GLY A 15 7.60 5.39 31.63
N ILE A 16 6.32 5.73 31.52
CA ILE A 16 5.81 6.70 30.55
C ILE A 16 4.88 7.70 31.24
N ASN A 17 5.11 8.99 30.99
CA ASN A 17 4.17 10.05 31.33
C ASN A 17 3.12 10.13 30.23
N THR A 18 1.85 10.20 30.62
CA THR A 18 0.73 10.29 29.69
C THR A 18 -0.24 11.38 30.13
N ILE A 19 -1.05 11.84 29.19
CA ILE A 19 -2.20 12.72 29.44
C ILE A 19 -3.43 12.16 28.73
N ARG A 20 -4.61 12.30 29.36
CA ARG A 20 -5.85 11.90 28.69
C ARG A 20 -6.20 12.92 27.60
N VAL A 21 -6.82 12.43 26.55
CA VAL A 21 -7.29 13.25 25.45
C VAL A 21 -8.77 13.02 25.24
N GLU A 22 -9.47 14.07 24.84
CA GLU A 22 -10.84 14.03 24.35
C GLU A 22 -10.86 14.37 22.86
N TRP A 23 -11.80 13.76 22.14
CA TRP A 23 -12.04 14.07 20.74
C TRP A 23 -13.31 14.90 20.65
N THR A 24 -13.17 16.13 20.18
CA THR A 24 -14.29 17.05 19.96
C THR A 24 -14.48 17.29 18.48
N LYS A 25 -15.74 17.41 18.02
CA LYS A 25 -15.99 17.83 16.63
C LYS A 25 -15.65 19.32 16.50
N SER A 26 -14.78 19.62 15.56
CA SER A 26 -14.48 20.99 15.12
C SER A 26 -15.70 21.60 14.42
N SER A 27 -15.74 22.93 14.35
CA SER A 27 -16.75 23.69 13.60
C SER A 27 -16.74 23.38 12.09
N THR A 28 -15.64 22.86 11.56
CA THR A 28 -15.47 22.44 10.15
C THR A 28 -15.79 20.96 9.92
N GLY A 29 -16.31 20.24 10.92
CA GLY A 29 -16.73 18.84 10.81
C GLY A 29 -15.63 17.80 10.99
N GLY A 30 -14.37 18.22 11.15
CA GLY A 30 -13.24 17.36 11.54
C GLY A 30 -13.23 17.03 13.03
N TRP A 31 -12.36 16.12 13.46
CA TRP A 31 -12.15 15.79 14.87
C TRP A 31 -10.88 16.47 15.40
N ASP A 32 -11.03 17.28 16.44
CA ASP A 32 -9.92 17.89 17.16
C ASP A 32 -9.61 17.07 18.41
N MET A 33 -8.36 16.67 18.56
CA MET A 33 -7.85 16.06 19.78
C MET A 33 -7.47 17.16 20.77
N LYS A 34 -8.08 17.17 21.95
CA LYS A 34 -7.74 18.10 23.05
C LYS A 34 -7.19 17.34 24.24
N LYS A 35 -6.11 17.86 24.84
CA LYS A 35 -5.57 17.36 26.10
C LYS A 35 -6.49 17.78 27.24
N ILE A 36 -6.76 16.85 28.17
CA ILE A 36 -7.53 17.14 29.37
C ILE A 36 -6.53 17.60 30.44
N GLU A 37 -6.51 18.89 30.74
CA GLU A 37 -5.61 19.44 31.77
C GLU A 37 -5.83 18.79 33.14
N GLY A 38 -4.76 18.58 33.89
CA GLY A 38 -4.80 17.89 35.18
C GLY A 38 -4.96 16.37 35.10
N SER A 39 -5.07 15.79 33.90
CA SER A 39 -5.19 14.33 33.70
C SER A 39 -3.85 13.61 33.50
N GLN A 40 -2.74 14.26 33.83
CA GLN A 40 -1.41 13.69 33.74
C GLN A 40 -1.30 12.44 34.63
N GLN A 41 -0.76 11.36 34.08
CA GLN A 41 -0.59 10.10 34.78
C GLN A 41 0.72 9.42 34.37
N PHE A 42 1.47 8.97 35.37
CA PHE A 42 2.67 8.16 35.18
C PHE A 42 2.32 6.66 35.22
N PHE A 43 2.82 5.91 34.23
CA PHE A 43 2.71 4.46 34.18
C PHE A 43 4.11 3.84 34.30
N PRO A 44 4.41 3.09 35.37
CA PRO A 44 5.65 2.33 35.48
C PRO A 44 5.75 1.28 34.38
N ALA A 45 6.90 1.20 33.72
CA ALA A 45 7.18 0.22 32.68
C ALA A 45 8.69 0.04 32.50
N ASP A 46 9.14 -1.20 32.35
CA ASP A 46 10.54 -1.54 32.06
C ASP A 46 10.81 -1.74 30.55
N LEU A 47 9.74 -1.80 29.75
CA LEU A 47 9.78 -1.95 28.29
C LEU A 47 8.59 -1.23 27.65
N VAL A 48 8.85 -0.47 26.60
CA VAL A 48 7.82 0.18 25.77
C VAL A 48 7.96 -0.31 24.33
N LEU A 49 6.87 -0.86 23.78
CA LEU A 49 6.81 -1.29 22.37
C LEU A 49 5.96 -0.30 21.57
N LEU A 50 6.56 0.31 20.54
CA LEU A 50 5.87 1.26 19.67
C LEU A 50 5.22 0.52 18.51
N SER A 51 3.89 0.44 18.53
CA SER A 51 3.07 -0.24 17.51
C SER A 51 2.28 0.76 16.68
N MET A 52 2.95 1.79 16.16
CA MET A 52 2.32 2.91 15.41
C MET A 52 2.07 2.60 13.93
N GLY A 53 2.53 1.44 13.46
CA GLY A 53 2.49 1.05 12.05
C GLY A 53 3.50 1.81 11.18
N PHE A 54 3.31 1.74 9.86
CA PHE A 54 4.16 2.35 8.83
C PHE A 54 3.37 3.32 7.92
N LEU A 55 3.98 4.41 7.47
CA LEU A 55 3.26 5.38 6.62
C LEU A 55 3.20 4.97 5.15
N GLY A 56 4.19 4.24 4.69
CA GLY A 56 4.35 3.79 3.31
C GLY A 56 5.64 2.98 3.16
N PRO A 57 5.99 2.56 1.94
CA PRO A 57 7.22 1.83 1.66
C PRO A 57 8.47 2.69 1.90
N GLU A 58 9.59 2.05 2.19
CA GLU A 58 10.87 2.74 2.36
C GLU A 58 11.34 3.38 1.05
N ASP A 59 11.85 4.62 1.12
CA ASP A 59 12.26 5.38 -0.06
C ASP A 59 13.33 4.67 -0.90
N ARG A 60 14.24 3.95 -0.24
CA ARG A 60 15.30 3.17 -0.92
C ARG A 60 14.78 2.07 -1.85
N VAL A 61 13.52 1.64 -1.67
CA VAL A 61 12.91 0.56 -2.45
C VAL A 61 12.23 1.09 -3.71
N LEU A 62 11.66 2.30 -3.66
CA LEU A 62 10.88 2.86 -4.78
C LEU A 62 11.74 3.59 -5.83
N GLY A 63 12.91 4.07 -5.43
CA GLY A 63 13.69 5.01 -6.24
C GLY A 63 13.02 6.38 -6.36
N ASP A 64 13.73 7.33 -6.96
CA ASP A 64 13.30 8.74 -7.01
C ASP A 64 12.34 9.06 -8.17
N ASN A 65 12.24 8.16 -9.15
CA ASN A 65 11.47 8.40 -10.39
C ASN A 65 9.99 7.98 -10.27
N ILE A 66 9.61 7.28 -9.21
CA ILE A 66 8.24 6.82 -8.98
C ILE A 66 7.46 7.88 -8.20
N GLU A 67 6.37 8.36 -8.77
CA GLU A 67 5.49 9.31 -8.10
C GLU A 67 4.81 8.70 -6.88
N LYS A 68 4.72 9.49 -5.80
CA LYS A 68 4.10 9.11 -4.54
C LYS A 68 2.84 9.93 -4.28
N ASP A 69 1.88 9.34 -3.58
CA ASP A 69 0.68 10.06 -3.12
C ASP A 69 0.96 10.88 -1.85
N GLY A 70 -0.05 11.60 -1.34
CA GLY A 70 0.08 12.39 -0.12
C GLY A 70 0.38 11.59 1.16
N ARG A 71 0.31 10.25 1.10
CA ARG A 71 0.65 9.32 2.18
C ARG A 71 1.97 8.58 1.91
N LYS A 72 2.73 8.97 0.88
CA LYS A 72 3.98 8.36 0.44
C LYS A 72 3.84 6.95 -0.15
N ASN A 73 2.63 6.50 -0.48
CA ASN A 73 2.45 5.26 -1.23
C ASN A 73 2.73 5.50 -2.71
N VAL A 74 3.02 4.43 -3.47
CA VAL A 74 3.15 4.50 -4.93
C VAL A 74 1.84 4.98 -5.54
N LYS A 75 1.90 6.08 -6.28
CA LYS A 75 0.73 6.70 -6.90
C LYS A 75 0.35 5.95 -8.17
N THR A 76 -0.91 5.52 -8.24
CA THR A 76 -1.51 4.97 -9.47
C THR A 76 -2.87 5.61 -9.72
N ALA A 77 -3.35 5.57 -10.97
CA ALA A 77 -4.68 6.07 -11.29
C ALA A 77 -5.78 5.23 -10.61
N PRO A 78 -6.98 5.78 -10.33
CA PRO A 78 -8.08 5.02 -9.74
C PRO A 78 -8.41 3.77 -10.56
N GLY A 79 -8.39 2.60 -9.91
CA GLY A 79 -8.66 1.31 -10.56
C GLY A 79 -7.53 0.77 -11.46
N LYS A 80 -6.34 1.38 -11.42
CA LYS A 80 -5.14 0.97 -12.15
C LYS A 80 -3.99 0.63 -11.21
N TYR A 81 -3.05 -0.16 -11.71
CA TYR A 81 -1.84 -0.58 -11.02
C TYR A 81 -0.57 -0.07 -11.69
N SER A 82 -0.66 0.48 -12.90
CA SER A 82 0.45 1.18 -13.57
C SER A 82 0.85 2.45 -12.83
N THR A 83 2.16 2.67 -12.74
CA THR A 83 2.78 3.88 -12.16
C THR A 83 2.95 4.96 -13.24
N ASN A 84 3.62 6.06 -12.90
CA ASN A 84 4.04 7.07 -13.87
C ASN A 84 5.16 6.59 -14.82
N VAL A 85 5.89 5.53 -14.46
CA VAL A 85 6.93 4.93 -15.29
C VAL A 85 6.35 3.76 -16.05
N GLU A 86 6.50 3.79 -17.38
CA GLU A 86 6.01 2.74 -18.27
C GLU A 86 6.68 1.39 -17.94
N GLY A 87 5.90 0.31 -17.96
CA GLY A 87 6.37 -1.03 -17.60
C GLY A 87 6.51 -1.29 -16.09
N ILE A 88 6.30 -0.26 -15.24
CA ILE A 88 6.34 -0.41 -13.78
C ILE A 88 4.94 -0.35 -13.19
N PHE A 89 4.63 -1.35 -12.37
CA PHE A 89 3.34 -1.51 -11.71
C PHE A 89 3.53 -1.64 -10.19
N ALA A 90 2.52 -1.25 -9.42
CA ALA A 90 2.52 -1.38 -7.97
C ALA A 90 1.20 -1.99 -7.48
N ALA A 91 1.25 -2.76 -6.40
CA ALA A 91 0.08 -3.40 -5.79
C ALA A 91 0.28 -3.68 -4.29
N GLY A 92 -0.81 -3.79 -3.54
CA GLY A 92 -0.76 -4.10 -2.12
C GLY A 92 -0.40 -2.87 -1.27
N ASP A 93 0.17 -3.09 -0.10
CA ASP A 93 0.32 -2.05 0.92
C ASP A 93 1.24 -0.91 0.46
N CYS A 94 2.22 -1.17 -0.41
CA CYS A 94 3.08 -0.11 -0.97
C CYS A 94 2.33 0.88 -1.89
N ARG A 95 1.15 0.51 -2.39
CA ARG A 95 0.28 1.33 -3.24
C ARG A 95 -0.97 1.81 -2.50
N ARG A 96 -1.55 0.94 -1.67
CA ARG A 96 -2.81 1.16 -0.94
C ARG A 96 -2.60 1.83 0.42
N GLY A 97 -1.43 1.64 1.03
CA GLY A 97 -1.20 1.80 2.46
C GLY A 97 -1.64 0.57 3.26
N GLN A 98 -1.38 0.60 4.57
CA GLN A 98 -1.68 -0.48 5.52
C GLN A 98 -3.08 -1.07 5.30
N SER A 99 -3.17 -2.36 5.01
CA SER A 99 -4.46 -3.01 4.77
C SER A 99 -4.51 -4.47 5.21
N LEU A 100 -5.59 -5.16 4.83
CA LEU A 100 -5.75 -6.58 5.09
C LEU A 100 -5.05 -7.40 4.01
N ILE A 101 -4.57 -8.59 4.38
CA ILE A 101 -3.94 -9.54 3.45
C ILE A 101 -4.83 -9.83 2.23
N VAL A 102 -6.15 -9.94 2.42
CA VAL A 102 -7.10 -10.17 1.31
C VAL A 102 -7.08 -9.04 0.28
N TRP A 103 -6.84 -7.80 0.70
CA TRP A 103 -6.67 -6.67 -0.21
C TRP A 103 -5.38 -6.79 -1.00
N GLY A 104 -4.27 -7.13 -0.34
CA GLY A 104 -2.99 -7.41 -1.01
C GLY A 104 -3.12 -8.50 -2.07
N ILE A 105 -3.79 -9.61 -1.76
CA ILE A 105 -4.06 -10.71 -2.70
C ILE A 105 -4.91 -10.22 -3.88
N ASN A 106 -5.97 -9.48 -3.60
CA ASN A 106 -6.87 -8.98 -4.64
C ASN A 106 -6.15 -7.99 -5.58
N GLU A 107 -5.38 -7.05 -5.03
CA GLU A 107 -4.60 -6.10 -5.82
C GLU A 107 -3.50 -6.78 -6.63
N GLY A 108 -2.79 -7.77 -6.05
CA GLY A 108 -1.78 -8.54 -6.77
C GLY A 108 -2.35 -9.26 -8.00
N ARG A 109 -3.53 -9.88 -7.87
CA ARG A 109 -4.22 -10.54 -9.00
C ARG A 109 -4.62 -9.56 -10.10
N GLN A 110 -5.07 -8.37 -9.72
CA GLN A 110 -5.51 -7.36 -10.67
C GLN A 110 -4.32 -6.64 -11.34
N CYS A 111 -3.23 -6.44 -10.61
CA CYS A 111 -1.96 -5.98 -11.14
C CYS A 111 -1.39 -6.98 -12.16
N ALA A 112 -1.39 -8.27 -11.86
CA ALA A 112 -0.97 -9.31 -12.80
C ALA A 112 -1.81 -9.29 -14.10
N ARG A 113 -3.12 -9.06 -14.00
CA ARG A 113 -4.01 -8.88 -15.16
C ARG A 113 -3.68 -7.63 -15.96
N GLU A 114 -3.24 -6.55 -15.32
CA GLU A 114 -2.80 -5.34 -16.01
C GLU A 114 -1.44 -5.53 -16.71
N CYS A 115 -0.49 -6.20 -16.05
CA CYS A 115 0.80 -6.58 -16.64
C CYS A 115 0.62 -7.49 -17.87
N ASP A 116 -0.24 -8.51 -17.77
CA ASP A 116 -0.56 -9.43 -18.89
C ASP A 116 -1.14 -8.67 -20.09
N ARG A 117 -2.05 -7.72 -19.85
CA ARG A 117 -2.59 -6.84 -20.90
C ARG A 117 -1.53 -5.94 -21.52
N PHE A 118 -0.62 -5.42 -20.71
CA PHE A 118 0.45 -4.54 -21.17
C PHE A 118 1.41 -5.28 -22.11
N LEU A 119 1.78 -6.51 -21.76
CA LEU A 119 2.69 -7.35 -22.55
C LEU A 119 2.03 -7.97 -23.80
N GLU A 120 0.80 -8.47 -23.66
CA GLU A 120 0.15 -9.31 -24.68
C GLU A 120 -0.95 -8.56 -25.47
N GLY A 121 -1.23 -7.29 -25.11
CA GLY A 121 -2.35 -6.49 -25.65
C GLY A 121 -3.75 -6.98 -25.23
N SER A 122 -3.84 -8.15 -24.59
CA SER A 122 -5.09 -8.76 -24.13
C SER A 122 -4.82 -9.68 -22.94
N THR A 123 -5.86 -10.18 -22.27
CA THR A 123 -5.69 -11.07 -21.12
C THR A 123 -6.83 -12.07 -20.98
N SER A 124 -6.50 -13.27 -20.50
CA SER A 124 -7.45 -14.31 -20.09
C SER A 124 -7.49 -14.50 -18.57
N LEU A 125 -6.71 -13.73 -17.80
CA LEU A 125 -6.67 -13.84 -16.34
C LEU A 125 -8.02 -13.42 -15.73
N PRO A 126 -8.47 -14.06 -14.64
CA PRO A 126 -9.78 -13.78 -14.03
C PRO A 126 -9.89 -12.38 -13.44
N VAL A 127 -11.12 -11.90 -13.25
CA VAL A 127 -11.44 -10.64 -12.55
C VAL A 127 -11.86 -10.92 -11.11
N THR A 128 -11.85 -9.90 -10.23
CA THR A 128 -12.41 -10.04 -8.88
C THR A 128 -13.83 -10.58 -8.94
N GLY A 129 -14.07 -11.70 -8.25
CA GLY A 129 -15.41 -12.30 -8.13
C GLY A 129 -15.93 -13.01 -9.38
N GLY A 130 -15.12 -13.26 -10.42
CA GLY A 130 -15.63 -13.94 -11.61
C GLY A 130 -14.59 -14.46 -12.60
N ILE A 131 -15.04 -15.37 -13.46
CA ILE A 131 -14.29 -15.87 -14.62
C ILE A 131 -14.74 -15.05 -15.83
N VAL A 132 -13.78 -14.50 -16.57
CA VAL A 132 -14.07 -13.87 -17.87
C VAL A 132 -14.37 -14.99 -18.86
N LYS A 133 -15.66 -15.15 -19.22
CA LYS A 133 -16.05 -16.10 -20.26
C LYS A 133 -15.58 -15.55 -21.60
N SER A 134 -14.64 -16.24 -22.25
CA SER A 134 -14.25 -15.98 -23.64
C SER A 134 -14.78 -17.12 -24.49
N ASN A 135 -15.37 -16.81 -25.64
CA ASN A 135 -15.88 -17.86 -26.53
C ASN A 135 -14.73 -18.46 -27.37
N ALA A 136 -14.89 -19.69 -27.86
CA ALA A 136 -13.84 -20.42 -28.57
C ALA A 136 -13.34 -19.66 -29.81
N SER A 137 -14.24 -18.96 -30.51
CA SER A 137 -13.94 -18.08 -31.64
C SER A 137 -13.00 -16.92 -31.27
N GLU A 138 -13.21 -16.25 -30.13
CA GLU A 138 -12.34 -15.18 -29.64
C GLU A 138 -10.96 -15.71 -29.25
N ILE A 139 -10.88 -16.91 -28.67
CA ILE A 139 -9.61 -17.54 -28.29
C ILE A 139 -8.80 -17.92 -29.54
N LEU A 140 -9.46 -18.54 -30.53
CA LEU A 140 -8.82 -18.97 -31.78
C LEU A 140 -8.37 -17.77 -32.63
N ALA A 141 -9.16 -16.70 -32.70
CA ALA A 141 -8.78 -15.47 -33.39
C ALA A 141 -7.53 -14.81 -32.77
N ARG A 142 -7.43 -14.82 -31.43
CA ARG A 142 -6.25 -14.31 -30.71
C ARG A 142 -5.02 -15.20 -30.89
N GLY A 143 -5.18 -16.52 -30.94
CA GLY A 143 -4.10 -17.47 -31.17
C GLY A 143 -3.42 -17.27 -32.53
N HIS A 144 -4.20 -16.99 -33.57
CA HIS A 144 -3.68 -16.72 -34.91
C HIS A 144 -2.86 -15.41 -34.98
N GLN A 145 -3.31 -14.36 -34.27
CA GLN A 145 -2.57 -13.10 -34.20
C GLN A 145 -1.21 -13.24 -33.49
N ARG A 146 -1.09 -14.17 -32.53
CA ARG A 146 0.14 -14.45 -31.76
C ARG A 146 1.22 -15.19 -32.57
N GLU A 147 0.84 -16.01 -33.56
CA GLU A 147 1.81 -16.63 -34.48
C GLU A 147 2.37 -15.61 -35.49
N ILE A 148 1.57 -14.60 -35.84
CA ILE A 148 1.93 -13.60 -36.86
C ILE A 148 2.76 -12.45 -36.27
N LEU A 149 2.49 -12.03 -35.03
CA LEU A 149 3.39 -11.18 -34.25
C LEU A 149 4.41 -12.07 -33.53
N GLY A 150 5.46 -12.49 -34.24
CA GLY A 150 6.59 -13.20 -33.63
C GLY A 150 7.06 -12.50 -32.35
N ARG A 151 7.40 -13.29 -31.32
CA ARG A 151 7.87 -12.88 -29.97
C ARG A 151 8.40 -11.44 -29.97
N ALA A 152 7.53 -10.47 -29.68
CA ALA A 152 7.94 -9.09 -29.51
C ALA A 152 9.06 -9.07 -28.46
N GLU A 153 10.11 -8.28 -28.70
CA GLU A 153 11.13 -8.02 -27.69
C GLU A 153 10.41 -7.69 -26.38
N ARG A 154 10.60 -8.54 -25.36
CA ARG A 154 9.85 -8.42 -24.11
C ARG A 154 10.27 -7.10 -23.47
N ALA A 155 9.39 -6.10 -23.49
CA ALA A 155 9.59 -4.89 -22.74
C ALA A 155 9.87 -5.28 -21.27
N PRO A 156 10.90 -4.72 -20.62
CA PRO A 156 11.18 -5.02 -19.23
C PRO A 156 9.95 -4.63 -18.39
N ILE A 157 9.46 -5.55 -17.56
CA ILE A 157 8.40 -5.29 -16.59
C ILE A 157 8.94 -5.40 -15.18
N GLU A 158 8.50 -4.50 -14.33
CA GLU A 158 8.82 -4.51 -12.91
C GLU A 158 7.53 -4.36 -12.09
N VAL A 159 7.35 -5.23 -11.11
CA VAL A 159 6.24 -5.13 -10.16
C VAL A 159 6.80 -4.81 -8.80
N ILE A 160 6.47 -3.62 -8.32
CA ILE A 160 6.80 -3.17 -6.98
C ILE A 160 5.74 -3.74 -6.03
N ALA A 161 6.19 -4.66 -5.17
CA ALA A 161 5.44 -5.14 -4.04
C ALA A 161 6.35 -5.08 -2.81
N ALA A 162 5.96 -4.29 -1.83
CA ALA A 162 6.62 -4.27 -0.52
C ALA A 162 5.57 -4.61 0.53
N ALA A 163 5.83 -5.69 1.27
CA ALA A 163 5.17 -5.98 2.53
C ALA A 163 6.13 -5.56 3.65
N THR A 164 5.63 -4.77 4.58
CA THR A 164 6.34 -4.36 5.81
C THR A 164 5.80 -5.14 6.99
#